data_AF-E9I999-F1
#
_entry.id   AF-E9I999-F1
#
_cell.length_a   1.000
_cell.length_b   1.000
_cell.length_c   1.000
_cell.angle_alpha   90.00
_cell.angle_beta   90.00
_cell.angle_gamma   90.00
#
_symmetry.space_group_name_H-M   'P 1'
#
loop_
_entity.id
_entity.type
_entity.pdbx_description
1 polymer ?
#
loop_
_entity_poly.entity_id
_entity_poly.type
_entity_poly.pdbx_seq_one_letter_code
_entity_poly.pdbx_strand_id
1 'polypeptide(L)'
;LKSLSVAEARARIMGQADIYVKTGSLLTLTCLMSQGPHDLGTVAWYRGSQAVVTSSRSENDIETEPRITVETEWSDALTSKYE
;
A
#
# COMPACT_ATOMS: atom_id res chain seq x y z
N LEU A 1 -4.67 -37.74 5.43
CA LEU A 1 -3.73 -36.81 6.09
C LEU A 1 -4.01 -35.42 5.55
N LYS A 2 -4.51 -34.49 6.38
CA LYS A 2 -4.64 -33.08 5.97
C LYS A 2 -3.28 -32.40 6.19
N SER A 3 -2.66 -31.90 5.13
CA SER A 3 -1.48 -31.06 5.22
C SER A 3 -1.89 -29.66 5.68
N LEU A 4 -1.17 -29.10 6.66
CA LEU A 4 -1.30 -27.71 7.06
C LEU A 4 -0.27 -26.90 6.27
N SER A 5 -0.72 -26.06 5.34
CA SER A 5 0.13 -25.08 4.67
C SER A 5 0.03 -23.75 5.41
N VAL A 6 1.14 -23.27 5.97
CA VAL A 6 1.23 -21.89 6.46
C VAL A 6 1.42 -20.98 5.24
N ALA A 7 0.45 -20.11 4.99
CA ALA A 7 0.59 -19.05 4.00
C ALA A 7 1.20 -17.81 4.67
N GLU A 8 2.41 -17.44 4.28
CA GLU A 8 3.02 -16.16 4.68
C GLU A 8 2.38 -15.03 3.89
N ALA A 9 2.05 -13.91 4.54
CA ALA A 9 1.59 -12.73 3.83
C ALA A 9 2.72 -12.14 2.99
N ARG A 10 2.47 -11.91 1.70
CA ARG A 10 3.45 -11.40 0.75
C ARG A 10 2.95 -10.10 0.14
N ALA A 11 3.71 -9.04 0.36
CA ALA A 11 3.42 -7.70 -0.13
C ALA A 11 4.65 -7.11 -0.82
N ARG A 12 4.43 -6.27 -1.83
CA ARG A 12 5.51 -5.56 -2.53
C ARG A 12 5.06 -4.16 -2.93
N ILE A 13 5.83 -3.15 -2.56
CA ILE A 13 5.68 -1.79 -3.09
C ILE A 13 6.20 -1.81 -4.54
N MET A 14 5.35 -1.39 -5.45
CA MET A 14 5.63 -1.33 -6.88
C MET A 14 6.42 -0.06 -7.19
N GLY A 15 7.33 -0.15 -8.15
CA GLY A 15 8.18 0.96 -8.58
C GLY A 15 9.65 0.78 -8.22
N GLN A 16 10.41 1.86 -8.32
CA GLN A 16 11.84 1.89 -7.98
C GLN A 16 12.05 2.06 -6.48
N ALA A 17 13.18 1.56 -5.96
CA ALA A 17 13.54 1.72 -4.54
C ALA A 17 13.72 3.20 -4.15
N ASP A 18 14.26 4.00 -5.07
CA ASP A 18 14.44 5.43 -4.92
C ASP A 18 13.62 6.17 -5.99
N ILE A 19 12.78 7.12 -5.56
CA ILE A 19 11.92 7.91 -6.43
C ILE A 19 12.21 9.39 -6.18
N TYR A 20 12.58 10.10 -7.25
CA TYR A 20 12.81 11.54 -7.22
C TYR A 20 11.61 12.24 -7.84
N VAL A 21 10.93 13.08 -7.05
CA VAL A 21 9.75 13.84 -7.48
C VAL A 21 10.02 15.33 -7.41
N LYS A 22 9.37 16.09 -8.29
CA LYS A 22 9.41 17.55 -8.23
C LYS A 22 8.53 18.03 -7.08
N THR A 23 8.93 19.11 -6.41
CA THR A 23 8.10 19.79 -5.41
C THR A 23 6.72 20.12 -5.99
N GLY A 24 5.67 19.94 -5.20
CA GLY A 24 4.27 20.12 -5.62
C GLY A 24 3.69 18.94 -6.43
N SER A 25 4.49 17.94 -6.81
CA SER A 25 3.96 16.77 -7.52
C SER A 25 3.20 15.82 -6.58
N LEU A 26 2.19 15.16 -7.16
CA LEU A 26 1.52 14.02 -6.55
C LEU A 26 2.31 12.75 -6.86
N LEU A 27 2.66 12.00 -5.81
CA LEU A 27 3.28 10.69 -5.89
C LEU A 27 2.30 9.65 -5.38
N THR A 28 1.97 8.66 -6.21
CA THR A 28 1.19 7.50 -5.79
C THR A 28 2.11 6.28 -5.64
N LEU A 29 2.11 5.68 -4.46
CA LEU A 29 2.81 4.42 -4.20
C LEU A 29 1.80 3.29 -4.10
N THR A 30 2.05 2.21 -4.83
CA THR A 30 1.12 1.07 -4.88
C THR A 30 1.76 -0.14 -4.20
N CYS A 31 1.08 -0.74 -3.23
CA CYS A 31 1.46 -2.03 -2.66
C CYS A 31 0.62 -3.13 -3.28
N LEU A 32 1.28 -4.10 -3.91
CA LEU A 32 0.64 -5.31 -4.39
C LEU A 32 0.73 -6.40 -3.32
N MET A 33 -0.41 -6.87 -2.86
CA MET A 33 -0.53 -8.01 -1.95
C MET A 33 -0.84 -9.28 -2.75
N SER A 34 0.10 -10.24 -2.71
CA SER A 34 0.07 -11.46 -3.53
C SER A 34 -0.13 -12.74 -2.72
N GLN A 35 0.00 -12.67 -1.40
CA GLN A 35 -0.34 -13.77 -0.50
C GLN A 35 -0.79 -13.20 0.85
N GLY A 36 -1.71 -13.88 1.54
CA GLY A 36 -2.20 -13.45 2.85
C GLY A 36 -3.31 -14.36 3.35
N PRO A 37 -3.60 -14.39 4.67
CA PRO A 37 -4.80 -15.01 5.19
C PRO A 37 -6.04 -14.46 4.48
N HIS A 38 -7.11 -15.24 4.44
CA HIS A 38 -8.35 -14.83 3.78
C HIS A 38 -9.01 -13.61 4.46
N ASP A 39 -8.66 -13.36 5.73
CA ASP A 39 -9.03 -12.20 6.52
C ASP A 39 -7.78 -11.35 6.76
N LEU A 40 -7.52 -10.43 5.83
CA LEU A 40 -6.43 -9.47 5.92
C LEU A 40 -6.97 -8.22 6.62
N GLY A 41 -6.45 -7.93 7.80
CA GLY A 41 -6.78 -6.74 8.57
C GLY A 41 -6.32 -5.43 7.91
N THR A 42 -6.06 -4.39 8.70
CA THR A 42 -5.69 -3.07 8.20
C THR A 42 -4.27 -3.02 7.63
N VAL A 43 -4.11 -2.48 6.42
CA VAL A 43 -2.79 -2.17 5.82
C VAL A 43 -2.37 -0.76 6.24
N ALA A 44 -1.23 -0.66 6.91
CA ALA A 44 -0.67 0.60 7.37
C ALA A 44 0.60 0.93 6.60
N TRP A 45 0.70 2.18 6.14
CA TRP A 45 1.86 2.69 5.40
C TRP A 45 2.75 3.54 6.30
N TYR A 46 4.07 3.40 6.14
CA TYR A 46 5.05 4.11 6.94
C TYR A 46 6.17 4.69 6.07
N ARG A 47 6.63 5.89 6.45
CA ARG A 47 7.89 6.50 5.98
C ARG A 47 8.84 6.54 7.16
N GLY A 48 9.82 5.63 7.19
CA GLY A 48 10.65 5.41 8.37
C GLY A 48 9.78 4.97 9.56
N SER A 49 9.75 5.76 10.63
CA SER A 49 8.91 5.51 11.82
C SER A 49 7.58 6.26 11.81
N GLN A 50 7.30 7.08 10.80
CA GLN A 50 6.07 7.89 10.74
C GLN A 50 5.00 7.22 9.89
N ALA A 51 3.78 7.13 10.41
CA ALA A 51 2.64 6.64 9.65
C ALA A 51 2.29 7.62 8.52
N VAL A 52 2.07 7.10 7.32
CA VAL A 52 1.59 7.86 6.17
C VAL A 52 0.06 7.84 6.20
N VAL A 53 -0.53 9.01 6.42
CA VAL A 53 -1.99 9.18 6.37
C VAL A 53 -2.32 9.99 5.12
N THR A 54 -3.09 9.41 4.21
CA THR A 54 -3.55 10.10 3.01
C THR A 54 -4.72 11.00 3.38
N SER A 55 -4.44 12.22 3.84
CA SER A 55 -5.49 13.23 4.04
C SER A 55 -5.81 13.94 2.72
N SER A 56 -7.10 14.15 2.44
CA SER A 56 -7.55 15.10 1.42
C SER A 56 -7.17 16.51 1.86
N ARG A 57 -6.19 17.11 1.20
CA ARG A 57 -5.73 18.47 1.49
C ARG A 57 -6.76 19.50 0.99
N SER A 58 -7.04 20.53 1.78
CA SER A 58 -7.95 21.63 1.37
C SER A 58 -7.21 22.59 0.42
N GLU A 59 -7.92 23.42 -0.35
CA GLU A 59 -7.29 24.37 -1.31
C GLU A 59 -6.30 25.37 -0.66
N ASN A 60 -6.35 25.58 0.66
CA ASN A 60 -5.57 26.59 1.37
C ASN A 60 -4.20 26.12 1.90
N ASP A 61 -3.75 24.95 1.47
CA ASP A 61 -2.77 24.17 2.20
C ASP A 61 -1.43 24.22 1.45
N ILE A 62 -0.41 24.81 2.08
CA ILE A 62 0.85 25.27 1.49
C ILE A 62 1.68 24.13 0.84
N GLU A 63 1.99 24.20 -0.46
CA GLU A 63 2.69 23.17 -1.27
C GLU A 63 4.19 22.93 -0.94
N THR A 64 4.57 22.86 0.33
CA THR A 64 5.98 22.74 0.75
C THR A 64 6.56 21.33 0.60
N GLU A 65 5.75 20.27 0.53
CA GLU A 65 6.21 18.88 0.44
C GLU A 65 5.47 18.09 -0.64
N PRO A 66 6.09 17.05 -1.24
CA PRO A 66 5.44 16.20 -2.23
C PRO A 66 4.22 15.50 -1.61
N ARG A 67 3.10 15.50 -2.35
CA ARG A 67 1.85 14.88 -1.90
C ARG A 67 1.97 13.37 -2.11
N ILE A 68 2.05 12.60 -1.03
CA ILE A 68 2.14 11.14 -1.09
C ILE A 68 0.73 10.56 -0.92
N THR A 69 0.28 9.83 -1.93
CA THR A 69 -0.89 8.95 -1.87
C THR A 69 -0.40 7.51 -1.87
N VAL A 70 -1.06 6.65 -1.10
CA VAL A 70 -0.77 5.22 -1.04
C VAL A 70 -1.99 4.43 -1.46
N GLU A 71 -1.78 3.43 -2.30
CA GLU A 71 -2.82 2.54 -2.82
C GLU A 71 -2.41 1.11 -2.53
N THR A 72 -3.38 0.26 -2.18
CA THR A 72 -3.12 -1.16 -1.95
C THR A 72 -4.01 -1.97 -2.87
N GLU A 73 -3.37 -2.81 -3.68
CA GLU A 73 -3.99 -3.67 -4.68
C GLU A 73 -3.79 -5.14 -4.32
N TRP A 74 -4.79 -5.96 -4.64
CA TRP A 74 -4.81 -7.39 -4.36
C TRP A 74 -4.68 -8.17 -5.66
N SER A 75 -3.87 -9.22 -5.68
CA SER A 75 -3.91 -10.15 -6.81
C SER A 75 -5.17 -11.02 -6.76
N ASP A 76 -5.82 -11.26 -7.90
CA ASP A 76 -7.05 -12.08 -8.03
C ASP A 76 -6.99 -13.45 -7.34
N ALA A 77 -5.79 -14.02 -7.15
CA ALA A 77 -5.56 -15.30 -6.46
C ALA A 77 -5.92 -15.28 -4.96
N LEU A 78 -6.18 -14.10 -4.38
CA LEU A 78 -6.53 -13.90 -2.97
C LEU A 78 -7.97 -13.46 -2.76
N THR A 79 -8.68 -13.10 -3.83
CA THR A 79 -10.10 -12.74 -3.73
C THR A 79 -10.88 -14.02 -3.46
N SER A 80 -11.44 -14.12 -2.26
CA SER A 80 -12.45 -15.13 -1.94
C SER A 80 -13.50 -15.20 -3.04
N LYS A 81 -13.53 -16.29 -3.79
CA LYS A 81 -14.74 -16.66 -4.50
C LYS A 81 -15.62 -17.31 -3.44
N TYR A 82 -16.55 -16.53 -2.88
CA TYR A 82 -17.71 -17.12 -2.23
C TYR A 82 -18.48 -17.89 -3.31
N GLU A 83 -18.34 -19.22 -3.31
CA GLU A 83 -19.31 -20.14 -3.91
C GLU A 83 -20.08 -20.85 -2.79
#